data_AF-A0A2X3BTR8-F1
#
_entry.id   AF-A0A2X3BTR8-F1
#
_cell.length_a   1.000
_cell.length_b   1.000
_cell.length_c   1.000
_cell.angle_alpha   90.00
_cell.angle_beta   90.00
_cell.angle_gamma   90.00
#
_symmetry.space_group_name_H-M   'P 1'
#
loop_
_entity.id
_entity.type
_entity.pdbx_description
1 polymer ?
#
loop_
_entity_poly.entity_id
_entity_poly.type
_entity_poly.pdbx_seq_one_letter_code
_entity_poly.pdbx_strand_id
1 'polypeptide(L)'
;MRQGDGYKYRGKGLIHLTFKEHYERASIYAKKQGWIDTDNYFVNNPDSITDNGKYALLSAVWFWNSQINKSRNVIFKNKYCYEIADIKAGTDNERVSAITYIVNQRTDSYEKRIKAYNRLKNHNIFKDFT
;
A
#
# COMPACT_ATOMS: atom_id res chain seq x y z
N MET A 1 -22.88 1.98 -1.14
CA MET A 1 -22.24 1.99 -2.46
C MET A 1 -23.26 2.49 -3.46
N ARG A 2 -22.93 3.50 -4.27
CA ARG A 2 -23.83 4.06 -5.30
C ARG A 2 -23.49 3.45 -6.66
N GLN A 3 -24.46 3.45 -7.57
CA GLN A 3 -24.22 3.06 -8.96
C GLN A 3 -23.08 3.91 -9.54
N GLY A 4 -22.11 3.28 -10.20
CA GLY A 4 -20.92 3.93 -10.77
C GLY A 4 -19.68 3.95 -9.87
N ASP A 5 -19.80 3.70 -8.56
CA ASP A 5 -18.65 3.68 -7.64
C ASP A 5 -17.60 2.64 -8.05
N GLY A 6 -18.02 1.50 -8.59
CA GLY A 6 -17.10 0.43 -9.01
C GLY A 6 -16.12 0.87 -10.11
N TYR A 7 -16.61 1.62 -11.11
CA TYR A 7 -15.75 2.15 -12.18
C TYR A 7 -14.91 3.32 -11.67
N LYS A 8 -15.53 4.24 -10.91
CA LYS A 8 -14.88 5.47 -10.44
C LYS A 8 -13.71 5.18 -9.49
N TYR A 9 -13.86 4.23 -8.56
CA TYR A 9 -12.87 3.90 -7.53
C TYR A 9 -12.23 2.52 -7.73
N ARG A 10 -12.06 2.12 -8.99
CA ARG A 10 -11.23 0.96 -9.38
C ARG A 10 -9.75 1.19 -9.04
N GLY A 11 -8.97 0.12 -9.00
CA GLY A 11 -7.54 0.18 -8.62
C GLY A 11 -6.72 1.18 -9.43
N LYS A 12 -6.04 2.11 -8.75
CA LYS A 12 -5.14 3.12 -9.34
C LYS A 12 -3.80 3.22 -8.59
N GLY A 13 -2.77 3.71 -9.29
CA GLY A 13 -1.46 4.01 -8.71
C GLY A 13 -0.68 2.76 -8.28
N LEU A 14 0.37 2.97 -7.48
CA LEU A 14 1.39 1.95 -7.16
C LEU A 14 0.85 0.77 -6.35
N ILE A 15 -0.16 1.01 -5.50
CA ILE A 15 -0.76 -0.02 -4.64
C ILE A 15 -2.12 -0.52 -5.14
N HIS A 16 -2.55 -0.09 -6.33
CA HIS A 16 -3.91 -0.31 -6.83
C HIS A 16 -4.99 0.10 -5.80
N LEU A 17 -4.95 1.37 -5.36
CA LEU A 17 -5.92 1.92 -4.41
C LEU A 17 -7.34 1.71 -4.94
N THR A 18 -8.17 1.00 -4.18
CA THR A 18 -9.50 0.55 -4.59
C THR A 18 -10.51 0.83 -3.48
N PHE A 19 -11.79 1.01 -3.84
CA PHE A 19 -12.93 1.37 -2.99
C PHE A 19 -12.95 2.83 -2.56
N LYS A 20 -14.12 3.47 -2.66
CA LYS A 20 -14.33 4.90 -2.28
C LYS A 20 -13.78 5.23 -0.89
N GLU A 21 -14.00 4.33 0.06
CA GLU A 21 -13.52 4.49 1.44
C GLU A 21 -11.99 4.66 1.52
N HIS A 22 -11.22 3.94 0.71
CA HIS A 22 -9.77 4.10 0.70
C HIS A 22 -9.34 5.42 0.07
N TYR A 23 -10.06 5.92 -0.94
CA TYR A 23 -9.82 7.24 -1.50
C TYR A 23 -10.12 8.35 -0.48
N GLU A 24 -11.20 8.19 0.31
CA GLU A 24 -11.54 9.08 1.42
C GLU A 24 -10.44 9.08 2.49
N ARG A 25 -10.06 7.90 3.01
CA ARG A 25 -9.03 7.78 4.05
C ARG A 25 -7.66 8.26 3.60
N ALA A 26 -7.27 7.98 2.35
CA ALA A 26 -6.02 8.49 1.77
C ALA A 26 -6.02 10.01 1.64
N SER A 27 -7.16 10.61 1.28
CA SER A 27 -7.31 12.07 1.20
C SER A 27 -7.21 12.73 2.58
N ILE A 28 -7.91 12.19 3.58
CA ILE A 28 -7.83 12.66 4.97
C ILE A 28 -6.40 12.57 5.48
N TYR A 29 -5.73 11.43 5.25
CA TYR A 29 -4.34 11.25 5.66
C TYR A 29 -3.42 12.27 4.98
N ALA A 30 -3.49 12.40 3.65
CA ALA A 30 -2.65 13.32 2.90
C ALA A 30 -2.90 14.79 3.29
N LYS A 31 -4.15 15.18 3.58
CA LYS A 31 -4.49 16.51 4.10
C LYS A 31 -3.86 16.73 5.49
N LYS A 32 -3.95 15.74 6.38
CA LYS A 32 -3.33 15.82 7.72
C LYS A 32 -1.81 16.00 7.66
N GLN A 33 -1.16 15.44 6.63
CA GLN A 33 0.27 15.62 6.39
C GLN A 33 0.61 16.95 5.66
N GLY A 34 -0.38 17.74 5.25
CA GLY A 34 -0.17 18.97 4.49
C GLY A 34 0.23 18.74 3.03
N TRP A 35 -0.01 17.55 2.46
CA TRP A 35 0.41 17.22 1.10
C TRP A 35 -0.56 17.67 0.00
N ILE A 36 -1.81 17.93 0.40
CA ILE A 36 -2.94 18.33 -0.44
C ILE A 36 -3.84 19.31 0.32
N ASP A 37 -4.67 20.06 -0.42
CA ASP A 37 -5.44 21.17 0.14
C ASP A 37 -6.77 20.74 0.76
N THR A 38 -7.38 19.65 0.33
CA THR A 38 -8.68 19.18 0.83
C THR A 38 -8.64 17.72 1.29
N ASP A 39 -9.45 17.39 2.29
CA ASP A 39 -9.57 16.03 2.84
C ASP A 39 -10.40 15.07 1.96
N ASN A 40 -10.88 15.54 0.82
CA ASN A 40 -11.66 14.79 -0.17
C ASN A 40 -11.01 14.80 -1.57
N TYR A 41 -9.76 15.25 -1.70
CA TYR A 41 -9.10 15.48 -2.99
C TYR A 41 -9.13 14.25 -3.90
N PHE A 42 -8.73 13.07 -3.43
CA PHE A 42 -8.73 11.85 -4.26
C PHE A 42 -10.14 11.33 -4.55
N VAL A 43 -11.13 11.66 -3.72
CA VAL A 43 -12.54 11.28 -3.98
C VAL A 43 -13.11 12.09 -5.14
N ASN A 44 -12.77 13.38 -5.18
CA ASN A 44 -13.20 14.31 -6.22
C ASN A 44 -12.38 14.16 -7.50
N ASN A 45 -11.10 13.77 -7.37
CA ASN A 45 -10.14 13.64 -8.46
C ASN A 45 -9.50 12.24 -8.48
N PRO A 46 -10.27 11.15 -8.64
CA PRO A 46 -9.72 9.80 -8.49
C PRO A 46 -8.65 9.48 -9.54
N ASP A 47 -8.77 10.01 -10.76
CA ASP A 47 -7.80 9.77 -11.84
C ASP A 47 -6.44 10.44 -11.59
N SER A 48 -6.37 11.44 -10.70
CA SER A 48 -5.10 12.07 -10.31
C SER A 48 -4.08 11.08 -9.73
N ILE A 49 -4.52 9.96 -9.15
CA ILE A 49 -3.64 8.88 -8.65
C ILE A 49 -2.98 8.12 -9.80
N THR A 50 -3.62 8.06 -10.98
CA THR A 50 -3.02 7.46 -12.18
C THR A 50 -2.14 8.47 -12.89
N ASP A 51 -2.62 9.71 -13.05
CA ASP A 51 -2.03 10.68 -13.96
C ASP A 51 -0.86 11.46 -13.34
N ASN A 52 -0.68 11.40 -12.02
CA ASN A 52 0.37 12.12 -11.30
C ASN A 52 1.17 11.18 -10.37
N GLY A 53 2.46 11.00 -10.69
CA GLY A 53 3.36 10.16 -9.92
C GLY A 53 3.49 10.55 -8.44
N LYS A 54 3.38 11.85 -8.10
CA LYS A 54 3.33 12.30 -6.70
C LYS A 54 2.13 11.70 -6.00
N TYR A 55 0.93 11.81 -6.57
CA TYR A 55 -0.30 11.29 -5.96
C TYR A 55 -0.36 9.77 -5.96
N ALA A 56 0.22 9.11 -6.96
CA ALA A 56 0.45 7.67 -6.96
C ALA A 56 1.31 7.24 -5.75
N LEU A 57 2.37 7.99 -5.44
CA LEU A 57 3.23 7.73 -4.29
C LEU A 57 2.52 8.04 -2.96
N LEU A 58 1.90 9.22 -2.81
CA LEU A 58 1.25 9.61 -1.55
C LEU A 58 0.12 8.67 -1.14
N SER A 59 -0.68 8.18 -2.10
CA SER A 59 -1.72 7.18 -1.82
C SER A 59 -1.15 5.84 -1.39
N ALA A 60 -0.01 5.42 -1.96
CA ALA A 60 0.70 4.22 -1.54
C ALA A 60 1.32 4.37 -0.14
N VAL A 61 1.87 5.54 0.19
CA VAL A 61 2.40 5.85 1.54
C VAL A 61 1.30 5.77 2.59
N TRP A 62 0.10 6.32 2.31
CA TRP A 62 -1.04 6.16 3.22
C TRP A 62 -1.32 4.68 3.51
N PHE A 63 -1.41 3.85 2.45
CA PHE A 63 -1.68 2.42 2.61
C PHE A 63 -0.60 1.75 3.47
N TRP A 64 0.67 2.01 3.14
CA TRP A 64 1.83 1.46 3.84
C TRP A 64 1.86 1.80 5.34
N ASN A 65 1.45 3.03 5.68
CA ASN A 65 1.50 3.54 7.05
C ASN A 65 0.22 3.29 7.86
N SER A 66 -0.89 2.91 7.23
CA SER A 66 -2.20 2.86 7.89
C SER A 66 -2.85 1.48 7.90
N GLN A 67 -2.42 0.56 7.03
CA GLN A 67 -2.98 -0.78 6.98
C GLN A 67 -2.20 -1.74 7.86
N ILE A 68 -2.93 -2.54 8.65
CA ILE A 68 -2.35 -3.46 9.63
C ILE A 68 -2.54 -4.92 9.21
N ASN A 69 -1.59 -5.77 9.60
CA ASN A 69 -1.70 -7.21 9.43
C ASN A 69 -2.67 -7.80 10.46
N LYS A 70 -3.79 -8.36 9.98
CA LYS A 70 -4.82 -9.00 10.80
C LYS A 70 -4.70 -10.52 10.87
N SER A 71 -3.56 -11.08 10.43
CA SER A 71 -3.34 -12.52 10.43
C SER A 71 -3.17 -13.06 11.85
N ARG A 72 -3.17 -14.39 11.98
CA ARG A 72 -2.91 -15.08 13.25
C ARG A 72 -1.43 -15.21 13.58
N ASN A 73 -0.51 -14.82 12.69
CA ASN A 73 0.91 -14.89 12.96
C ASN A 73 1.26 -13.83 14.02
N VAL A 74 1.58 -14.28 15.23
CA VAL A 74 1.80 -13.42 16.41
C VAL A 74 2.96 -12.44 16.25
N ILE A 75 3.93 -12.74 15.37
CA ILE A 75 5.08 -11.85 15.12
C ILE A 75 4.63 -10.59 14.37
N PHE A 76 3.72 -10.76 13.39
CA PHE A 76 3.31 -9.69 12.49
C PHE A 76 1.93 -9.11 12.80
N LYS A 77 1.13 -9.78 13.63
CA LYS A 77 -0.23 -9.35 13.98
C LYS A 77 -0.23 -7.92 14.54
N ASN A 78 -1.21 -7.13 14.10
CA ASN A 78 -1.44 -5.73 14.45
C ASN A 78 -0.30 -4.76 14.05
N LYS A 79 0.66 -5.22 13.25
CA LYS A 79 1.73 -4.35 12.73
C LYS A 79 1.33 -3.71 11.41
N TYR A 80 1.76 -2.47 11.21
CA TYR A 80 1.70 -1.80 9.91
C TYR A 80 2.73 -2.39 8.92
N CYS A 81 2.61 -2.09 7.64
CA CYS A 81 3.57 -2.58 6.63
C CYS A 81 5.01 -2.15 6.95
N TYR A 82 5.21 -0.89 7.35
CA TYR A 82 6.55 -0.39 7.70
C TYR A 82 7.14 -1.11 8.92
N GLU A 83 6.34 -1.34 9.95
CA GLU A 83 6.81 -2.08 11.13
C GLU A 83 7.19 -3.53 10.81
N ILE A 84 6.47 -4.17 9.87
CA ILE A 84 6.81 -5.52 9.40
C ILE A 84 8.10 -5.49 8.56
N ALA A 85 8.34 -4.43 7.80
CA ALA A 85 9.57 -4.29 7.03
C ALA A 85 10.81 -4.09 7.93
N ASP A 86 10.65 -3.31 9.01
CA ASP A 86 11.76 -2.91 9.88
C ASP A 86 12.06 -3.90 11.00
N ILE A 87 11.11 -4.77 11.36
CA ILE A 87 11.33 -5.74 12.45
C ILE A 87 12.41 -6.77 12.08
N LYS A 88 13.29 -7.09 13.04
CA LYS A 88 14.37 -8.09 12.86
C LYS A 88 13.89 -9.55 12.92
N ALA A 89 12.64 -9.78 13.34
CA ALA A 89 12.06 -11.12 13.45
C ALA A 89 11.54 -11.63 12.10
N GLY A 90 11.71 -12.92 11.86
CA GLY A 90 11.35 -13.57 10.60
C GLY A 90 12.36 -13.32 9.47
N THR A 91 12.28 -14.17 8.47
CA THR A 91 12.99 -14.05 7.19
C THR A 91 12.38 -12.95 6.32
N ASP A 92 13.12 -12.48 5.32
CA ASP A 92 12.57 -11.55 4.33
C ASP A 92 11.34 -12.10 3.62
N ASN A 93 11.34 -13.39 3.29
CA ASN A 93 10.19 -14.03 2.64
C ASN A 93 8.95 -14.04 3.53
N GLU A 94 9.12 -14.22 4.84
CA GLU A 94 8.02 -14.13 5.82
C GLU A 94 7.51 -12.70 5.95
N ARG A 95 8.40 -11.71 6.02
CA ARG A 95 8.02 -10.29 6.05
C ARG A 95 7.26 -9.88 4.78
N VAL A 96 7.76 -10.27 3.60
CA VAL A 96 7.09 -10.02 2.31
C VAL A 96 5.72 -10.72 2.25
N SER A 97 5.61 -11.95 2.78
CA SER A 97 4.33 -12.66 2.86
C SER A 97 3.34 -11.97 3.80
N ALA A 98 3.82 -11.47 4.94
CA ALA A 98 3.01 -10.75 5.90
C ALA A 98 2.50 -9.40 5.34
N ILE A 99 3.32 -8.68 4.57
CA ILE A 99 2.89 -7.48 3.85
C ILE A 99 1.93 -7.85 2.70
N THR A 100 2.21 -8.93 1.97
CA THR A 100 1.31 -9.43 0.91
C THR A 100 -0.07 -9.77 1.45
N TYR A 101 -0.15 -10.31 2.67
CA TYR A 101 -1.43 -10.56 3.35
C TYR A 101 -2.25 -9.27 3.55
N ILE A 102 -1.60 -8.16 3.91
CA ILE A 102 -2.26 -6.85 4.02
C ILE A 102 -2.75 -6.39 2.65
N VAL A 103 -1.90 -6.50 1.63
CA VAL A 103 -2.19 -6.01 0.26
C VAL A 103 -3.32 -6.79 -0.39
N ASN A 104 -3.21 -8.12 -0.43
CA ASN A 104 -4.18 -8.97 -1.12
C ASN A 104 -4.09 -10.43 -0.65
N GLN A 105 -4.63 -10.70 0.54
CA GLN A 105 -4.74 -12.06 1.07
C GLN A 105 -5.51 -13.01 0.12
N ARG A 106 -5.24 -14.32 0.25
CA ARG A 106 -5.93 -15.40 -0.51
C ARG A 106 -5.74 -15.33 -2.03
N THR A 107 -4.54 -14.94 -2.46
CA THR A 107 -4.16 -14.92 -3.88
C THR A 107 -2.92 -15.76 -4.13
N ASP A 108 -2.65 -16.07 -5.40
CA ASP A 108 -1.41 -16.70 -5.87
C ASP A 108 -0.22 -15.72 -5.95
N SER A 109 -0.41 -14.47 -5.49
CA SER A 109 0.58 -13.40 -5.67
C SER A 109 1.79 -13.49 -4.74
N TYR A 110 1.75 -14.34 -3.70
CA TYR A 110 2.78 -14.46 -2.67
C TYR A 110 4.14 -14.82 -3.27
N GLU A 111 4.21 -15.92 -4.03
CA GLU A 111 5.47 -16.34 -4.64
C GLU A 111 6.01 -15.30 -5.62
N LYS A 112 5.11 -14.68 -6.41
CA LYS A 112 5.48 -13.63 -7.38
C LYS A 112 6.11 -12.44 -6.68
N ARG A 113 5.54 -12.00 -5.55
CA ARG A 113 6.06 -10.87 -4.75
C ARG A 113 7.38 -11.20 -4.05
N ILE A 114 7.52 -12.42 -3.52
CA ILE A 114 8.78 -12.92 -2.95
C ILE A 114 9.89 -12.95 -4.00
N LYS A 115 9.61 -13.52 -5.19
CA LYS A 115 10.57 -13.58 -6.30
C LYS A 115 10.99 -12.17 -6.75
N ALA A 116 10.04 -11.25 -6.87
CA ALA A 116 10.32 -9.86 -7.22
C ALA A 116 11.21 -9.16 -6.17
N TYR A 117 10.89 -9.31 -4.88
CA TYR A 117 11.70 -8.76 -3.78
C TYR A 117 13.14 -9.30 -3.83
N ASN A 118 13.30 -10.62 -3.90
CA ASN A 118 14.63 -11.25 -3.91
C ASN A 118 15.43 -10.83 -5.14
N ARG A 119 14.80 -10.68 -6.31
CA ARG A 119 15.46 -10.14 -7.51
C ARG A 119 16.00 -8.73 -7.25
N LEU A 120 15.17 -7.82 -6.74
CA LEU A 120 15.56 -6.43 -6.48
C LEU A 120 16.69 -6.34 -5.44
N LYS A 121 16.59 -7.14 -4.37
CA LYS A 121 17.61 -7.23 -3.32
C LYS A 121 18.93 -7.76 -3.87
N ASN A 122 18.93 -8.87 -4.58
CA ASN A 122 20.14 -9.51 -5.11
C ASN A 122 20.85 -8.67 -6.17
N HIS A 123 20.11 -7.84 -6.91
CA HIS A 123 20.67 -6.91 -7.89
C HIS A 123 21.14 -5.59 -7.25
N ASN A 124 21.02 -5.44 -5.93
CA ASN A 124 21.41 -4.24 -5.20
C ASN A 124 20.77 -2.96 -5.80
N ILE A 125 19.52 -3.06 -6.28
CA ILE A 125 18.83 -1.96 -7.00
C ILE A 125 18.72 -0.70 -6.14
N PHE A 126 18.63 -0.86 -4.82
CA PHE A 126 18.46 0.25 -3.88
C PHE A 126 19.68 0.51 -3.00
N LYS A 127 20.86 -0.02 -3.35
CA LYS A 127 22.09 0.15 -2.55
C LYS A 127 22.50 1.61 -2.35
N ASP A 128 22.12 2.49 -3.30
CA ASP A 128 22.46 3.90 -3.24
C ASP A 128 21.53 4.70 -2.31
N PHE A 129 20.54 4.03 -1.71
CA PHE A 129 19.56 4.60 -0.76
C PHE A 129 19.72 4.07 0.67
N THR A 130 20.76 3.26 0.94
CA THR A 130 21.04 2.61 2.24
C THR A 130 22.41 3.02 2.76
#